data_AF-A0A948V0S2-F1
#
_entry.id   AF-A0A948V0S2-F1
#
_cell.length_a   1.000
_cell.length_b   1.000
_cell.length_c   1.000
_cell.angle_alpha   90.00
_cell.angle_beta   90.00
_cell.angle_gamma   90.00
#
_symmetry.space_group_name_H-M   'P 1'
#
loop_
_entity.id
_entity.type
_entity.pdbx_description
1 polymer ?
#
loop_
_entity_poly.entity_id
_entity_poly.type
_entity_poly.pdbx_seq_one_letter_code
_entity_poly.pdbx_strand_id
1 'polypeptide(L)'
;MTDFARLPLETRGRHWLGRLQGWADRRAWSRYGFEFLMFGIKQGWACLFGGAMLALLLATHLWWPDAAPVSRYDFLVLGALAIQGAMLALRLESWEEARVIFVFHVVGTVMELFKTQAGSWIYPEDSLLRIGMVPLFSGFMYAAVGSYIARIQR
;
A
#
# COMPACT_ATOMS: atom_id res chain seq x y z
N MET A 1 -30.27 12.61 -6.80
CA MET A 1 -29.64 12.17 -8.07
C MET A 1 -28.77 13.31 -8.56
N THR A 2 -27.53 13.40 -8.10
CA THR A 2 -26.58 14.40 -8.58
C THR A 2 -25.77 13.78 -9.71
N ASP A 3 -26.05 14.22 -10.93
CA ASP A 3 -25.29 13.86 -12.12
C ASP A 3 -23.95 14.60 -12.06
N PHE A 4 -22.91 13.92 -11.59
CA PHE A 4 -21.56 14.46 -11.62
C PHE A 4 -21.09 14.42 -13.07
N ALA A 5 -21.07 15.59 -13.72
CA ALA A 5 -20.43 15.77 -15.02
C ALA A 5 -19.01 15.22 -14.96
N ARG A 6 -18.78 14.10 -15.65
CA ARG A 6 -17.51 13.37 -15.59
C ARG A 6 -16.40 14.21 -16.21
N LEU A 7 -15.24 14.28 -15.57
CA LEU A 7 -14.12 15.11 -16.01
C LEU A 7 -13.66 14.72 -17.44
N PRO A 8 -13.28 15.69 -18.31
CA PRO A 8 -12.92 15.43 -19.71
C PRO A 8 -11.82 14.38 -19.91
N LEU A 9 -10.89 14.29 -18.96
CA LEU A 9 -9.80 13.32 -18.96
C LEU A 9 -10.30 11.88 -18.79
N GLU A 10 -11.33 11.66 -17.98
CA GLU A 10 -11.90 10.33 -17.79
C GLU A 10 -12.66 9.86 -19.04
N THR A 11 -13.39 10.77 -19.70
CA THR A 11 -14.13 10.48 -20.93
C THR A 11 -13.16 10.15 -22.06
N ARG A 12 -12.07 10.92 -22.19
CA ARG A 12 -11.00 10.65 -23.17
C ARG A 12 -10.28 9.33 -22.88
N GLY A 13 -9.97 9.04 -21.62
CA GLY A 13 -9.34 7.78 -21.20
C GLY A 13 -10.20 6.57 -21.51
N ARG A 14 -11.49 6.61 -21.18
CA ARG A 14 -12.45 5.54 -21.50
C ARG A 14 -12.61 5.30 -23.00
N HIS A 15 -12.68 6.37 -23.79
CA HIS A 15 -12.76 6.24 -25.25
C HIS A 15 -11.49 5.63 -25.84
N TRP A 16 -10.31 5.97 -25.31
CA TRP A 16 -9.05 5.40 -25.75
C TRP A 16 -8.91 3.93 -25.36
N LEU A 17 -9.30 3.56 -24.14
CA LEU A 17 -9.38 2.18 -23.68
C LEU A 17 -10.37 1.34 -24.51
N GLY A 18 -11.54 1.90 -24.85
CA GLY A 18 -12.52 1.21 -25.70
C GLY A 18 -12.00 0.91 -27.10
N ARG A 19 -11.22 1.84 -27.68
CA ARG A 19 -10.53 1.60 -28.96
C ARG A 19 -9.47 0.50 -28.86
N LEU A 20 -8.67 0.49 -27.80
CA LEU A 20 -7.66 -0.55 -27.57
C LEU A 20 -8.30 -1.93 -27.37
N GLN A 21 -9.38 -1.98 -26.60
CA GLN A 21 -10.12 -3.21 -26.36
C GLN A 21 -10.73 -3.74 -27.67
N GLY A 22 -11.37 -2.89 -28.48
CA GLY A 22 -11.90 -3.29 -29.80
C GLY A 22 -10.84 -3.72 -30.82
N TRP A 23 -9.58 -3.31 -30.63
CA TRP A 23 -8.46 -3.88 -31.38
C TRP A 23 -8.02 -5.23 -30.81
N ALA A 24 -7.94 -5.35 -29.48
CA ALA A 24 -7.54 -6.56 -28.79
C ALA A 24 -8.53 -7.73 -28.99
N ASP A 25 -9.81 -7.44 -29.07
CA ASP A 25 -10.89 -8.43 -29.24
C ASP A 25 -10.86 -9.13 -30.61
N ARG A 26 -10.04 -8.65 -31.57
CA ARG A 26 -9.94 -9.24 -32.92
C ARG A 26 -9.22 -10.60 -32.94
N ARG A 27 -8.41 -10.92 -31.91
CA ARG A 27 -7.70 -12.20 -31.78
C ARG A 27 -7.67 -12.64 -30.31
N ALA A 28 -7.94 -13.92 -30.04
CA ALA A 28 -7.97 -14.47 -28.69
C ALA A 28 -6.70 -14.17 -27.87
N TRP A 29 -5.50 -14.32 -28.46
CA TRP A 29 -4.23 -14.00 -27.81
C TRP A 29 -4.07 -12.51 -27.47
N SER A 30 -4.58 -11.63 -28.33
CA SER A 30 -4.52 -10.19 -28.08
C SER A 30 -5.50 -9.76 -26.99
N ARG A 31 -6.64 -10.46 -26.88
CA ARG A 31 -7.62 -10.26 -25.81
C ARG A 31 -7.08 -10.72 -24.45
N TYR A 32 -6.52 -11.93 -24.34
CA TYR A 32 -5.94 -12.41 -23.08
C TYR A 32 -4.77 -11.54 -22.62
N GLY A 33 -3.91 -11.09 -23.54
CA GLY A 33 -2.83 -10.15 -23.21
C GLY A 33 -3.34 -8.82 -22.68
N PHE A 34 -4.41 -8.29 -23.28
CA PHE A 34 -5.06 -7.05 -22.81
C PHE A 34 -5.72 -7.24 -21.43
N GLU A 35 -6.46 -8.33 -21.23
CA GLU A 35 -7.08 -8.68 -19.94
C GLU A 35 -6.02 -8.84 -18.83
N PHE A 36 -4.92 -9.55 -19.12
CA PHE A 36 -3.81 -9.72 -18.19
C PHE A 36 -3.14 -8.39 -17.83
N LEU A 37 -2.87 -7.54 -18.83
CA LEU A 37 -2.31 -6.20 -18.59
C LEU A 37 -3.24 -5.36 -17.72
N MET A 38 -4.53 -5.33 -18.03
CA MET A 38 -5.51 -4.57 -17.26
C MET A 38 -5.67 -5.10 -15.85
N PHE A 39 -5.63 -6.42 -15.66
CA PHE A 39 -5.57 -7.05 -14.35
C PHE A 39 -4.33 -6.58 -13.59
N GLY A 40 -3.15 -6.67 -14.20
CA GLY A 40 -1.89 -6.25 -13.60
C GLY A 40 -1.90 -4.77 -13.19
N ILE A 41 -2.43 -3.88 -14.03
CA ILE A 41 -2.58 -2.45 -13.71
C ILE A 41 -3.51 -2.26 -12.51
N LYS A 42 -4.64 -2.98 -12.44
CA LYS A 42 -5.55 -2.90 -11.29
C LYS A 42 -4.90 -3.40 -10.00
N GLN A 43 -4.15 -4.50 -10.07
CA GLN A 43 -3.41 -5.03 -8.92
C GLN A 43 -2.29 -4.10 -8.47
N GLY A 44 -1.53 -3.55 -9.41
CA GLY A 44 -0.49 -2.56 -9.16
C GLY A 44 -1.06 -1.29 -8.53
N TRP A 45 -2.22 -0.83 -9.00
CA TRP A 45 -2.94 0.24 -8.33
C TRP A 45 -3.31 -0.17 -6.91
N ALA A 46 -3.94 -1.32 -6.71
CA ALA A 46 -4.40 -1.80 -5.40
C ALA A 46 -3.27 -1.92 -4.36
N CYS A 47 -2.07 -2.30 -4.77
CA CYS A 47 -0.92 -2.48 -3.88
C CYS A 47 -0.09 -1.22 -3.63
N LEU A 48 -0.51 -0.03 -4.10
CA LEU A 48 0.29 1.22 -4.02
C LEU A 48 0.87 1.49 -2.61
N PHE A 49 0.07 1.36 -1.55
CA PHE A 49 0.56 1.53 -0.17
C PHE A 49 1.65 0.51 0.17
N GLY A 50 1.40 -0.77 -0.11
CA GLY A 50 2.35 -1.86 0.14
C GLY A 50 3.63 -1.73 -0.70
N GLY A 51 3.51 -1.33 -1.96
CA GLY A 51 4.65 -1.07 -2.85
C GLY A 51 5.49 0.12 -2.36
N ALA A 52 4.85 1.20 -1.91
CA ALA A 52 5.55 2.35 -1.33
C ALA A 52 6.24 1.99 -0.01
N MET A 53 5.58 1.21 0.86
CA MET A 53 6.17 0.68 2.08
C MET A 53 7.37 -0.24 1.82
N LEU A 54 7.26 -1.14 0.84
CA LEU A 54 8.36 -2.02 0.44
C LEU A 54 9.54 -1.21 -0.12
N ALA A 55 9.27 -0.23 -0.97
CA ALA A 55 10.30 0.67 -1.48
C ALA A 55 11.00 1.43 -0.36
N LEU A 56 10.26 1.91 0.64
CA LEU A 56 10.82 2.59 1.82
C LEU A 56 11.68 1.63 2.67
N LEU A 57 11.23 0.39 2.89
CA LEU A 57 11.99 -0.64 3.59
C LEU A 57 13.31 -0.94 2.87
N LEU A 58 13.28 -1.11 1.55
CA LEU A 58 14.48 -1.37 0.74
C LEU A 58 15.41 -0.17 0.71
N ALA A 59 14.88 1.03 0.53
CA ALA A 59 15.67 2.26 0.49
C ALA A 59 16.40 2.48 1.82
N THR A 60 15.70 2.32 2.93
CA THR A 60 16.32 2.43 4.27
C THR A 60 17.23 1.24 4.57
N HIS A 61 16.99 0.05 4.02
CA HIS A 61 17.94 -1.05 4.20
C HIS A 61 19.28 -0.80 3.47
N LEU A 62 19.23 -0.20 2.27
CA LEU A 62 20.41 -0.02 1.41
C LEU A 62 21.19 1.28 1.69
N TRP A 63 20.51 2.33 2.14
CA TRP A 63 21.08 3.69 2.20
C TRP A 63 20.93 4.39 3.54
N TRP A 64 20.45 3.73 4.59
CA TRP A 64 20.31 4.38 5.90
C TRP A 64 21.68 4.67 6.52
N PRO A 65 21.95 5.92 6.94
CA PRO A 65 23.26 6.29 7.47
C PRO A 65 23.41 5.83 8.93
N ASP A 66 24.57 5.26 9.26
CA ASP A 66 24.87 4.78 10.62
C ASP A 66 24.84 5.89 11.68
N ALA A 67 25.17 7.12 11.29
CA ALA A 67 25.19 8.29 12.15
C ALA A 67 23.86 9.08 12.14
N ALA A 68 22.75 8.47 11.69
CA ALA A 68 21.44 9.12 11.69
C ALA A 68 21.03 9.53 13.11
N PRO A 69 20.50 10.76 13.33
CA PRO A 69 20.01 11.19 14.63
C PRO A 69 18.67 10.53 15.03
N VAL A 70 18.07 9.77 14.13
CA VAL A 70 16.79 9.07 14.30
C VAL A 70 17.00 7.59 13.99
N SER A 71 16.34 6.72 14.76
CA SER A 71 16.27 5.30 14.45
C SER A 71 15.60 5.07 13.09
N ARG A 72 16.15 4.11 12.33
CA ARG A 72 15.56 3.66 11.07
C ARG A 72 14.11 3.18 11.25
N TYR A 73 13.82 2.46 12.33
CA TYR A 73 12.48 1.96 12.64
C TYR A 73 11.51 3.09 12.93
N ASP A 74 11.93 4.13 13.64
CA ASP A 74 11.09 5.30 13.90
C ASP A 74 10.84 6.08 12.61
N PHE A 75 11.86 6.22 11.76
CA PHE A 75 11.68 6.82 10.43
C PHE A 75 10.70 6.02 9.56
N LEU A 76 10.72 4.69 9.62
CA LEU A 76 9.76 3.86 8.89
C LEU A 76 8.32 4.10 9.37
N VAL A 77 8.09 4.33 10.67
CA VAL A 77 6.77 4.72 11.19
C VAL A 77 6.34 6.06 10.60
N LEU A 78 7.22 7.06 10.65
CA LEU A 78 6.92 8.39 10.10
C LEU A 78 6.67 8.34 8.58
N GLY A 79 7.46 7.55 7.85
CA GLY A 79 7.27 7.33 6.42
C GLY A 79 5.96 6.63 6.11
N ALA A 80 5.57 5.62 6.89
CA ALA A 80 4.28 4.94 6.73
C ALA A 80 3.10 5.91 6.94
N LEU A 81 3.15 6.73 8.00
CA LEU A 81 2.16 7.76 8.27
C LEU A 81 2.12 8.82 7.16
N ALA A 82 3.27 9.22 6.63
CA ALA A 82 3.37 10.16 5.52
C ALA A 82 2.76 9.59 4.23
N ILE A 83 3.02 8.31 3.92
CA ILE A 83 2.43 7.61 2.76
C ILE A 83 0.91 7.54 2.93
N GLN A 84 0.42 7.08 4.09
CA GLN A 84 -1.01 7.00 4.40
C GLN A 84 -1.67 8.38 4.28
N GLY A 85 -1.08 9.40 4.90
CA GLY A 85 -1.56 10.78 4.87
C GLY A 85 -1.57 11.35 3.45
N ALA A 86 -0.54 11.08 2.65
CA ALA A 86 -0.49 11.48 1.25
C ALA A 86 -1.58 10.79 0.42
N MET A 87 -1.83 9.49 0.64
CA MET A 87 -2.89 8.76 -0.05
C MET A 87 -4.28 9.33 0.26
N LEU A 88 -4.55 9.66 1.52
CA LEU A 88 -5.78 10.35 1.92
C LEU A 88 -5.89 11.76 1.32
N ALA A 89 -4.82 12.55 1.41
CA ALA A 89 -4.79 13.93 0.89
C ALA A 89 -4.99 13.99 -0.63
N LEU A 90 -4.38 13.05 -1.37
CA LEU A 90 -4.51 12.89 -2.81
C LEU A 90 -5.80 12.14 -3.22
N ARG A 91 -6.66 11.76 -2.26
CA ARG A 91 -7.90 11.01 -2.47
C ARG A 91 -7.69 9.67 -3.20
N LEU A 92 -6.51 9.07 -3.04
CA LEU A 92 -6.19 7.71 -3.50
C LEU A 92 -6.73 6.64 -2.53
N GLU A 93 -7.02 7.07 -1.30
CA GLU A 93 -7.59 6.30 -0.21
C GLU A 93 -8.74 7.09 0.43
N SER A 94 -9.76 6.38 0.88
CA SER A 94 -10.93 6.88 1.61
C SER A 94 -10.79 6.69 3.11
N TRP A 95 -11.59 7.41 3.88
CA TRP A 95 -11.62 7.27 5.35
C TRP A 95 -12.09 5.88 5.81
N GLU A 96 -12.92 5.19 5.02
CA GLU A 96 -13.36 3.84 5.33
C GLU A 96 -12.21 2.85 5.13
N GLU A 97 -11.46 2.96 4.04
CA GLU A 97 -10.23 2.19 3.80
C GLU A 97 -9.19 2.45 4.89
N ALA A 98 -8.98 3.70 5.30
CA ALA A 98 -8.06 4.05 6.38
C ALA A 98 -8.43 3.38 7.72
N ARG A 99 -9.73 3.22 8.03
CA ARG A 99 -10.17 2.49 9.23
C ARG A 99 -9.84 1.00 9.14
N VAL A 100 -10.02 0.38 7.98
CA VAL A 100 -9.62 -1.02 7.75
C VAL A 100 -8.11 -1.16 7.94
N ILE A 101 -7.33 -0.25 7.36
CA ILE A 101 -5.86 -0.26 7.49
C ILE A 101 -5.44 -0.10 8.95
N PHE A 102 -6.08 0.79 9.70
CA PHE A 102 -5.85 0.94 11.14
C PHE A 102 -6.13 -0.35 11.93
N VAL A 103 -7.24 -1.05 11.64
CA VAL A 103 -7.53 -2.34 12.27
C VAL A 103 -6.45 -3.38 11.96
N PHE A 104 -6.02 -3.49 10.70
CA PHE A 104 -4.92 -4.39 10.31
C PHE A 104 -3.60 -4.02 10.98
N HIS A 105 -3.32 -2.73 11.17
CA HIS A 105 -2.15 -2.27 11.91
C HIS A 105 -2.18 -2.73 13.36
N VAL A 106 -3.32 -2.59 14.04
CA VAL A 106 -3.50 -3.04 15.43
C VAL A 106 -3.34 -4.56 15.52
N VAL A 107 -4.07 -5.31 14.69
CA VAL A 107 -4.01 -6.78 14.69
C VAL A 107 -2.60 -7.28 14.37
N GLY A 108 -1.93 -6.69 13.37
CA GLY A 108 -0.56 -7.02 13.02
C GLY A 108 0.43 -6.76 14.16
N THR A 109 0.28 -5.64 14.86
CA THR A 109 1.10 -5.31 16.03
C THR A 109 0.89 -6.33 17.16
N VAL A 110 -0.35 -6.73 17.42
CA VAL A 110 -0.66 -7.78 18.41
C VAL A 110 -0.03 -9.13 18.02
N MET A 111 -0.07 -9.49 16.74
CA MET A 111 0.58 -10.71 16.25
C MET A 111 2.11 -10.66 16.44
N GLU A 112 2.75 -9.54 16.15
CA GLU A 112 4.20 -9.37 16.37
C GLU A 112 4.55 -9.38 17.86
N LEU A 113 3.69 -8.85 18.73
CA LEU A 113 3.88 -8.93 20.18
C LEU A 113 3.89 -10.38 20.66
N PHE A 114 2.99 -11.20 20.13
CA PHE A 114 3.00 -12.64 20.40
C PHE A 114 4.28 -13.31 19.87
N LYS A 115 4.66 -13.04 18.61
CA LYS A 115 5.85 -13.65 17.98
C LYS A 115 7.14 -13.34 18.73
N THR A 116 7.31 -12.09 19.17
CA THR A 116 8.48 -11.63 19.92
C THR A 116 8.50 -12.21 21.34
N GLN A 117 7.36 -12.31 22.01
CA GLN A 117 7.27 -12.98 23.32
C GLN A 117 7.55 -14.49 23.23
N ALA A 118 7.09 -15.15 22.16
CA ALA A 118 7.37 -16.56 21.90
C ALA A 118 8.83 -16.83 21.46
N GLY A 119 9.65 -15.80 21.26
CA GLY A 119 11.05 -15.91 20.82
C GLY A 119 11.22 -16.34 19.36
N SER A 120 10.16 -16.34 18.57
CA SER A 120 10.17 -16.72 17.14
C SER A 120 10.56 -15.58 16.21
N TRP A 121 10.67 -14.36 16.74
CA TRP A 121 11.08 -13.17 15.99
C TRP A 121 11.74 -12.15 16.91
N ILE A 122 12.68 -11.36 16.38
CA ILE A 122 13.32 -10.25 17.09
C ILE A 122 13.45 -9.03 16.18
N TYR A 123 13.38 -7.84 16.78
CA TYR A 123 13.66 -6.56 16.12
C TYR A 123 14.95 -5.99 16.74
N PRO A 124 16.11 -6.13 16.05
CA PRO A 124 17.42 -5.86 16.65
C PRO A 124 17.79 -4.38 16.73
N GLU A 125 17.16 -3.51 15.94
CA GLU A 125 17.47 -2.08 15.94
C GLU A 125 16.67 -1.33 17.02
N ASP A 126 17.27 -0.27 17.55
CA ASP A 126 16.62 0.59 18.53
C ASP A 126 15.39 1.29 17.94
N SER A 127 14.41 1.62 18.76
CA SER A 127 13.24 2.43 18.37
C SER A 127 12.55 3.00 19.59
N LEU A 128 12.04 4.23 19.45
CA LEU A 128 11.19 4.88 20.44
C LEU A 128 9.70 4.58 20.17
N LEU A 129 9.31 4.50 18.90
CA LEU A 129 7.94 4.25 18.45
C LEU A 129 7.67 2.74 18.42
N ARG A 130 7.62 2.13 19.61
CA ARG A 130 7.40 0.69 19.80
C ARG A 130 6.48 0.39 20.98
N ILE A 131 5.86 -0.78 20.94
CA ILE A 131 5.15 -1.37 22.08
C ILE A 131 5.92 -2.63 22.48
N GLY A 132 6.44 -2.67 23.71
CA GLY A 132 7.37 -3.73 24.11
C GLY A 132 8.58 -3.79 23.18
N MET A 133 8.83 -4.95 22.56
CA MET A 133 9.90 -5.16 21.58
C MET A 133 9.47 -4.91 20.13
N VAL A 134 8.23 -4.50 19.89
CA VAL A 134 7.64 -4.42 18.55
C VAL A 134 7.59 -2.98 18.06
N PRO A 135 8.43 -2.60 17.08
CA PRO A 135 8.36 -1.27 16.47
C PRO A 135 7.07 -1.13 15.66
N LEU A 136 6.42 0.03 15.74
CA LEU A 136 5.09 0.24 15.15
C LEU A 136 5.08 0.15 13.61
N PHE A 137 6.23 0.28 12.94
CA PHE A 137 6.28 0.11 11.48
C PHE A 137 5.89 -1.32 11.06
N SER A 138 6.13 -2.31 11.93
CA SER A 138 5.76 -3.70 11.66
C SER A 138 4.24 -3.85 11.49
N GLY A 139 3.44 -3.15 12.29
CA GLY A 139 2.00 -3.08 12.13
C GLY A 139 1.59 -2.55 10.75
N PHE A 140 2.30 -1.55 10.22
CA PHE A 140 2.06 -1.04 8.87
C PHE A 140 2.38 -2.05 7.76
N MET A 141 3.27 -3.02 8.00
CA MET A 141 3.49 -4.12 7.05
C MET A 141 2.25 -5.01 6.91
N TYR A 142 1.53 -5.26 8.00
CA TYR A 142 0.23 -5.94 7.96
C TYR A 142 -0.87 -5.05 7.39
N ALA A 143 -0.83 -3.75 7.75
CA ALA A 143 -1.75 -2.75 7.24
C ALA A 143 -1.70 -2.62 5.70
N ALA A 144 -0.54 -2.88 5.09
CA ALA A 144 -0.40 -2.96 3.64
C ALA A 144 -1.27 -4.05 2.99
N VAL A 145 -1.42 -5.20 3.66
CA VAL A 145 -2.33 -6.26 3.21
C VAL A 145 -3.79 -5.80 3.33
N GLY A 146 -4.14 -5.14 4.44
CA GLY A 146 -5.46 -4.55 4.64
C GLY A 146 -5.81 -3.51 3.57
N SER A 147 -4.86 -2.62 3.25
CA SER A 147 -5.00 -1.61 2.19
C SER A 147 -5.25 -2.26 0.83
N TYR A 148 -4.51 -3.31 0.50
CA TYR A 148 -4.71 -4.05 -0.75
C TYR A 148 -6.10 -4.69 -0.80
N ILE A 149 -6.51 -5.42 0.25
CA ILE A 149 -7.81 -6.10 0.32
C ILE A 149 -8.96 -5.09 0.16
N ALA A 150 -8.90 -3.96 0.87
CA ALA A 150 -9.93 -2.94 0.80
C ALA A 150 -10.09 -2.37 -0.62
N ARG A 151 -8.97 -2.24 -1.36
CA ARG A 151 -8.95 -1.58 -2.68
C ARG A 151 -9.27 -2.50 -3.85
N ILE A 152 -9.00 -3.80 -3.73
CA ILE A 152 -9.43 -4.78 -4.75
C ILE A 152 -10.93 -5.09 -4.69
N GLN A 153 -11.59 -4.79 -3.57
CA GLN A 153 -13.02 -5.06 -3.36
C GLN A 153 -13.95 -3.93 -3.82
N ARG A 154 -13.40 -2.80 -4.29
CA ARG A 154 -14.19 -1.67 -4.83
C ARG A 154 -14.53 -1.86 -6.31
#